data_AF-A0A9P7KIG4-F1
#
_entry.id   AF-A0A9P7KIG4-F1
#
_cell.length_a   1.000
_cell.length_b   1.000
_cell.length_c   1.000
_cell.angle_alpha   90.00
_cell.angle_beta   90.00
_cell.angle_gamma   90.00
#
_symmetry.space_group_name_H-M   'P 1'
#
loop_
_entity.id
_entity.type
_entity.pdbx_description
1 polymer ?
#
loop_
_entity_poly.entity_id
_entity_poly.type
_entity_poly.pdbx_seq_one_letter_code
_entity_poly.pdbx_strand_id
1 'polypeptide(L)'
;MCDMSIQIESPIAQWKLACSNFNINVRLTVVSLVATLERIAQLLAQDEDARVNVGSEASLWIDLRKLWIDLTQMQFNFRDDDNEVGEEVTQGTSNKEKDLRVVSGSLAKFTRNLVAGVPENQVKA
;
A
#
# COMPACT_ATOMS: atom_id res chain seq x y z
N MET A 1 27.15 22.93 13.35
CA MET A 1 26.05 22.71 12.37
C MET A 1 26.11 21.24 12.00
N CYS A 2 25.26 20.42 12.61
CA CYS A 2 25.17 19.00 12.26
C CYS A 2 24.39 18.93 10.95
N ASP A 3 25.08 18.52 9.89
CA ASP A 3 24.49 18.11 8.63
C ASP A 3 23.62 16.87 8.92
N MET A 4 22.36 17.11 9.25
CA MET A 4 21.33 16.08 9.24
C MET A 4 20.98 15.80 7.79
N SER A 5 21.92 15.21 7.07
CA SER A 5 21.64 14.47 5.85
C SER A 5 20.69 13.34 6.25
N ILE A 6 19.39 13.64 6.25
CA ILE A 6 18.33 12.63 6.27
C ILE A 6 18.67 11.75 5.06
N GLN A 7 19.23 10.56 5.31
CA GLN A 7 19.39 9.59 4.26
C GLN A 7 17.98 9.29 3.76
N ILE A 8 17.60 9.88 2.63
CA ILE A 8 16.36 9.57 1.96
C ILE A 8 16.57 8.15 1.43
N GLU A 9 16.24 7.16 2.25
CA GLU A 9 16.24 5.77 1.83
C GLU A 9 15.43 5.67 0.53
N SER A 10 15.95 4.93 -0.44
CA SER A 10 15.31 4.77 -1.76
C SER A 10 13.81 4.45 -1.59
N PRO A 11 12.90 5.07 -2.37
CA PRO A 11 11.48 4.73 -2.35
C PRO A 11 11.22 3.23 -2.50
N ILE A 12 12.06 2.53 -3.27
CA ILE A 12 12.01 1.07 -3.45
C ILE A 12 12.43 0.33 -2.19
N ALA A 13 13.47 0.80 -1.48
CA ALA A 13 13.89 0.17 -0.22
C ALA A 13 12.79 0.28 0.85
N GLN A 14 12.17 1.46 0.95
CA GLN A 14 11.08 1.70 1.88
C GLN A 14 9.82 0.89 1.52
N TRP A 15 9.49 0.80 0.23
CA TRP A 15 8.45 -0.10 -0.26
C TRP A 15 8.71 -1.54 0.16
N LYS A 16 9.89 -2.09 -0.14
CA LYS A 16 10.24 -3.48 0.16
C LYS A 16 10.14 -3.77 1.66
N LEU A 17 10.67 -2.87 2.49
CA LEU A 17 10.62 -3.00 3.94
C LEU A 17 9.17 -2.96 4.47
N ALA A 18 8.34 -2.06 3.93
CA ALA A 18 6.94 -1.96 4.34
C ALA A 18 6.14 -3.20 3.93
N CYS A 19 6.34 -3.70 2.71
CA CYS A 19 5.68 -4.91 2.21
C CYS A 19 6.13 -6.16 2.97
N SER A 20 7.42 -6.30 3.30
CA SER A 20 7.91 -7.47 4.04
C SER A 20 7.40 -7.54 5.48
N ASN A 21 7.14 -6.38 6.08
CA ASN A 21 6.65 -6.27 7.46
C ASN A 21 5.12 -6.19 7.57
N PHE A 22 4.41 -6.10 6.44
CA PHE A 22 2.97 -5.89 6.46
C PHE A 22 2.23 -7.10 7.03
N ASN A 23 1.38 -6.84 8.03
CA ASN A 23 0.46 -7.81 8.59
C ASN A 23 -0.82 -7.08 9.02
N ILE A 24 -1.93 -7.31 8.31
CA ILE A 24 -3.22 -6.64 8.57
C ILE A 24 -3.73 -6.82 10.02
N ASN A 25 -3.30 -7.89 10.71
CA ASN A 25 -3.69 -8.13 12.09
C ASN A 25 -2.86 -7.31 13.10
N VAL A 26 -1.82 -6.61 12.65
CA VAL A 26 -0.94 -5.79 13.49
C VAL A 26 -1.08 -4.33 13.07
N ARG A 27 -1.86 -3.56 13.82
CA ARG A 27 -2.18 -2.15 13.50
C ARG A 27 -0.96 -1.28 13.21
N LEU A 28 0.16 -1.50 13.91
CA LEU A 28 1.40 -0.73 13.68
C LEU A 28 1.98 -0.96 12.27
N THR A 29 1.90 -2.17 11.74
CA THR A 29 2.42 -2.47 10.39
C THR A 29 1.48 -1.92 9.31
N VAL A 30 0.17 -1.88 9.57
CA VAL A 30 -0.82 -1.19 8.73
C VAL A 30 -0.50 0.30 8.64
N VAL A 31 -0.34 0.97 9.78
CA VAL A 31 0.01 2.40 9.83
C VAL A 31 1.33 2.66 9.12
N SER A 32 2.35 1.81 9.32
CA SER A 32 3.64 1.92 8.66
C SER A 32 3.53 1.76 7.13
N LEU A 33 2.74 0.80 6.65
CA LEU A 33 2.51 0.60 5.22
C LEU A 33 1.78 1.80 4.61
N VAL A 34 0.69 2.25 5.24
CA VAL A 34 -0.09 3.42 4.78
C VAL A 34 0.79 4.66 4.70
N ALA A 35 1.57 4.95 5.75
CA ALA A 35 2.48 6.09 5.75
C ALA A 35 3.53 6.00 4.63
N THR A 36 4.04 4.79 4.35
CA THR A 36 4.98 4.55 3.26
C THR A 36 4.33 4.76 1.89
N LEU A 37 3.13 4.21 1.68
CA LEU A 37 2.36 4.36 0.45
C LEU A 37 2.04 5.84 0.17
N GLU A 38 1.55 6.58 1.16
CA GLU A 38 1.20 8.00 1.02
C GLU A 38 2.42 8.86 0.71
N ARG A 39 3.54 8.62 1.40
CA ARG A 39 4.80 9.34 1.17
C ARG A 39 5.33 9.10 -0.24
N ILE A 40 5.36 7.85 -0.70
CA ILE A 40 5.82 7.55 -2.06
C ILE A 40 4.81 8.08 -3.08
N ALA A 41 3.50 7.94 -2.85
CA ALA A 41 2.48 8.49 -3.73
C ALA A 41 2.61 10.00 -3.90
N GLN A 42 2.98 10.73 -2.83
CA GLN A 42 3.25 12.17 -2.90
C GLN A 42 4.47 12.48 -3.76
N LEU A 43 5.57 11.73 -3.61
CA LEU A 43 6.74 11.86 -4.48
C LEU A 43 6.36 11.61 -5.95
N LEU A 44 5.66 10.52 -6.24
CA LEU A 44 5.23 10.14 -7.59
C LEU A 44 4.26 11.16 -8.22
N ALA A 45 3.50 11.90 -7.41
CA ALA A 45 2.61 12.95 -7.93
C ALA A 45 3.38 14.16 -8.44
N GLN A 46 4.58 14.41 -7.91
CA GLN A 46 5.35 15.64 -8.15
C GLN A 46 6.51 15.42 -9.12
N ASP A 47 6.97 14.17 -9.29
CA ASP A 47 8.19 13.85 -10.00
C ASP A 47 7.96 12.73 -11.03
N GLU A 48 8.16 13.05 -12.31
CA GLU A 48 8.05 12.10 -13.41
C GLU A 48 9.20 11.11 -13.47
N ASP A 49 10.42 11.57 -13.20
CA ASP A 49 11.60 10.70 -13.16
C ASP A 49 11.46 9.70 -12.02
N ALA A 50 10.86 10.10 -10.89
CA ALA A 50 10.52 9.16 -9.83
C ALA A 50 9.53 8.08 -10.31
N ARG A 51 8.52 8.41 -11.13
CA ARG A 51 7.59 7.42 -11.69
C ARG A 51 8.30 6.41 -12.59
N VAL A 52 9.18 6.89 -13.47
CA VAL A 52 9.98 6.03 -14.36
C VAL A 52 10.93 5.15 -13.54
N ASN A 53 11.69 5.73 -12.62
CA ASN A 53 12.67 5.02 -11.81
C ASN A 53 12.02 3.97 -10.92
N VAL A 54 10.97 4.33 -10.18
CA VAL A 54 10.23 3.38 -9.34
C VAL A 54 9.58 2.28 -10.19
N GLY A 55 8.94 2.64 -11.29
CA GLY A 55 8.28 1.68 -12.19
C GLY A 55 9.23 0.78 -13.00
N SER A 56 10.52 1.10 -13.03
CA SER A 56 11.55 0.24 -13.63
C SER A 56 11.86 -1.00 -12.79
N GLU A 57 11.61 -0.95 -11.47
CA GLU A 57 11.91 -2.06 -10.57
C GLU A 57 10.92 -3.23 -10.75
N ALA A 58 11.40 -4.37 -11.24
CA ALA A 58 10.56 -5.53 -11.52
C ALA A 58 9.90 -6.11 -10.25
N SER A 59 10.62 -6.12 -9.13
CA SER A 59 10.12 -6.64 -7.85
C SER A 59 8.94 -5.83 -7.31
N LEU A 60 8.90 -4.51 -7.55
CA LEU A 60 7.79 -3.64 -7.18
C LEU A 60 6.46 -4.16 -7.73
N TRP A 61 6.43 -4.52 -9.00
CA TRP A 61 5.20 -4.99 -9.66
C TRP A 61 4.72 -6.34 -9.13
N ILE A 62 5.65 -7.21 -8.73
CA ILE A 62 5.34 -8.49 -8.10
C ILE A 62 4.69 -8.25 -6.74
N ASP A 63 5.33 -7.42 -5.90
CA ASP A 63 4.82 -7.07 -4.57
C ASP A 63 3.48 -6.34 -4.66
N LEU A 64 3.32 -5.43 -5.64
CA LEU A 64 2.11 -4.66 -5.85
C LEU A 64 0.92 -5.55 -6.20
N ARG A 65 1.11 -6.49 -7.14
CA ARG A 65 0.07 -7.47 -7.50
C ARG A 65 -0.29 -8.36 -6.33
N LYS A 66 0.71 -8.83 -5.59
CA LYS A 66 0.49 -9.64 -4.39
C LYS A 66 -0.35 -8.88 -3.37
N LEU A 67 0.00 -7.63 -3.07
CA LEU A 67 -0.72 -6.82 -2.10
C LEU A 67 -2.18 -6.58 -2.53
N TRP A 68 -2.43 -6.32 -3.82
CA TRP A 68 -3.80 -6.20 -4.33
C TRP A 68 -4.60 -7.50 -4.17
N ILE A 69 -4.00 -8.65 -4.48
CA ILE A 69 -4.63 -9.96 -4.30
C ILE A 69 -4.95 -10.20 -2.82
N ASP A 70 -3.97 -10.01 -1.93
CA ASP A 70 -4.11 -10.23 -0.50
C ASP A 70 -5.24 -9.36 0.10
N LEU A 71 -5.29 -8.07 -0.26
CA LEU A 71 -6.34 -7.16 0.20
C LEU A 71 -7.72 -7.54 -0.34
N THR A 72 -7.79 -7.97 -1.59
CA THR A 72 -9.04 -8.41 -2.22
C THR A 72 -9.57 -9.68 -1.54
N GLN A 73 -8.71 -10.66 -1.29
CA GLN A 73 -9.07 -11.89 -0.58
C GLN A 73 -9.55 -11.60 0.84
N MET A 74 -8.87 -10.69 1.56
CA MET A 74 -9.31 -10.26 2.89
C MET A 74 -10.71 -9.64 2.83
N GLN A 75 -10.99 -8.74 1.88
CA GLN A 75 -12.30 -8.13 1.72
C GLN A 75 -13.43 -9.14 1.45
N PHE A 76 -13.16 -10.22 0.71
CA PHE A 76 -14.14 -11.30 0.50
C PHE A 76 -14.39 -12.10 1.78
N ASN A 77 -13.33 -12.45 2.52
CA ASN A 77 -13.48 -13.23 3.76
C ASN A 77 -14.29 -12.49 4.84
N PHE A 78 -14.19 -11.16 4.94
CA PHE A 78 -15.01 -10.39 5.88
C PHE A 78 -16.50 -10.38 5.51
N ARG A 79 -16.82 -10.50 4.23
CA ARG A 79 -18.21 -10.38 3.74
C ARG A 79 -18.99 -11.69 3.87
N ASP A 80 -18.29 -12.82 3.93
CA ASP A 80 -18.91 -14.13 4.13
C ASP A 80 -19.27 -14.38 5.61
N ASP A 81 -18.56 -13.76 6.56
CA ASP A 81 -18.84 -13.88 8.01
C ASP A 81 -20.09 -13.07 8.47
N ASP A 82 -20.54 -12.07 7.71
CA ASP A 82 -21.70 -11.24 8.05
C ASP A 82 -23.07 -11.91 7.79
N ASN A 83 -23.10 -13.14 7.26
CA ASN A 83 -24.33 -13.89 6.99
C ASN A 83 -24.78 -14.82 8.13
N GLU A 84 -24.06 -14.85 9.26
CA GLU A 84 -24.52 -15.57 10.46
C GLU A 84 -25.33 -14.65 11.40
N VAL A 85 -26.59 -15.03 11.54
CA VAL A 85 -27.67 -14.40 12.30
C VAL A 85 -27.31 -14.22 13.79
N GLY A 86 -27.34 -12.97 14.27
CA GLY A 86 -27.61 -12.67 15.68
C GLY A 86 -26.45 -12.05 16.48
N GLU A 87 -26.62 -10.77 16.80
CA GLU A 87 -26.09 -10.04 17.96
C GLU A 87 -24.55 -9.95 18.18
N GLU A 88 -24.11 -8.71 18.44
CA GLU A 88 -22.72 -8.27 18.68
C GLU A 88 -21.75 -8.33 17.48
N VAL A 89 -21.84 -7.30 16.61
CA VAL A 89 -20.71 -6.87 15.78
C VAL A 89 -19.57 -6.48 16.72
N THR A 90 -18.69 -7.43 17.00
CA THR A 90 -17.54 -7.25 17.88
C THR A 90 -16.71 -6.05 17.40
N GLN A 91 -16.40 -5.12 18.30
CA GLN A 91 -15.65 -3.89 18.03
C GLN A 91 -14.29 -4.12 17.31
N GLY A 92 -13.79 -5.36 17.28
CA GLY A 92 -12.59 -5.79 16.56
C GLY A 92 -12.75 -5.95 15.04
N THR A 93 -13.90 -6.37 14.52
CA THR A 93 -14.12 -6.52 13.06
C THR A 93 -14.22 -5.15 12.37
N SER A 94 -14.97 -4.22 12.97
CA SER A 94 -15.14 -2.84 12.45
C SER A 94 -13.81 -2.09 12.28
N ASN A 95 -12.80 -2.37 13.12
CA ASN A 95 -11.50 -1.72 12.99
C ASN A 95 -10.67 -2.31 11.83
N LYS A 96 -10.78 -3.62 11.58
CA LYS A 96 -10.07 -4.27 10.45
C LYS A 96 -10.64 -3.84 9.11
N GLU A 97 -11.94 -3.69 8.98
CA GLU A 97 -12.56 -3.18 7.75
C GLU A 97 -12.13 -1.75 7.44
N LYS A 98 -12.04 -0.89 8.47
CA LYS A 98 -11.51 0.47 8.33
C LYS A 98 -10.06 0.45 7.88
N ASP A 99 -9.24 -0.36 8.54
CA ASP A 99 -7.82 -0.51 8.19
C ASP A 99 -7.64 -1.01 6.75
N LEU A 100 -8.42 -2.01 6.33
CA LEU A 100 -8.44 -2.48 4.93
C LEU A 100 -8.82 -1.37 3.96
N ARG A 101 -9.88 -0.61 4.24
CA ARG A 101 -10.31 0.50 3.37
C ARG A 101 -9.23 1.55 3.25
N VAL A 102 -8.55 1.88 4.34
CA VAL A 102 -7.45 2.85 4.36
C VAL A 102 -6.28 2.34 3.52
N VAL A 103 -5.83 1.10 3.73
CA VAL A 103 -4.72 0.50 2.95
C VAL A 103 -5.08 0.46 1.47
N SER A 104 -6.28 -0.02 1.11
CA SER A 104 -6.74 -0.07 -0.28
C SER A 104 -6.79 1.33 -0.92
N GLY A 105 -7.23 2.36 -0.19
CA GLY A 105 -7.26 3.73 -0.67
C GLY A 105 -5.87 4.29 -0.94
N SER A 106 -4.93 4.12 0.00
CA SER A 106 -3.54 4.55 -0.18
C SER A 106 -2.83 3.77 -1.28
N LEU A 107 -3.11 2.48 -1.43
CA LEU A 107 -2.56 1.65 -2.50
C LEU A 107 -3.08 2.08 -3.87
N ALA A 108 -4.39 2.36 -3.99
CA ALA A 108 -4.98 2.88 -5.23
C ALA A 108 -4.34 4.21 -5.64
N LYS A 109 -4.14 5.11 -4.68
CA LYS A 109 -3.48 6.41 -4.91
C LYS A 109 -2.04 6.22 -5.37
N PHE A 110 -1.29 5.34 -4.70
CA PHE A 110 0.08 4.97 -5.09
C PHE A 110 0.11 4.43 -6.53
N THR A 111 -0.71 3.43 -6.86
CA THR A 111 -0.75 2.82 -8.20
C THR A 111 -1.13 3.83 -9.27
N ARG A 112 -2.16 4.65 -9.03
CA ARG A 112 -2.58 5.71 -9.96
C ARG A 112 -1.45 6.69 -10.25
N ASN A 113 -0.73 7.13 -9.22
CA ASN A 113 0.35 8.08 -9.38
C ASN A 113 1.57 7.42 -10.05
N LEU A 114 1.86 6.14 -9.78
CA LEU A 114 2.94 5.40 -10.43
C LEU A 114 2.78 5.30 -11.95
N VAL A 115 1.55 5.13 -12.43
CA VAL A 115 1.26 4.97 -13.87
C VAL A 115 0.94 6.28 -14.58
N ALA A 116 0.78 7.39 -13.84
CA ALA A 116 0.37 8.67 -14.40
C ALA A 116 1.40 9.18 -15.41
N GLY A 117 1.00 9.31 -16.68
CA GLY A 117 1.86 9.84 -17.73
C GLY A 117 3.06 8.96 -18.13
N VAL A 118 3.15 7.71 -17.63
CA VAL A 118 4.26 6.79 -17.97
C VAL A 118 3.71 5.53 -18.67
N PRO A 119 3.72 5.48 -20.02
CA PRO A 119 3.16 4.36 -20.79
C PRO A 119 3.73 2.99 -20.39
N GLU A 120 5.02 2.91 -20.12
CA GLU A 120 5.69 1.67 -19.72
C GLU A 120 5.16 1.13 -18.38
N ASN A 121 4.75 2.02 -17.47
CA ASN A 121 4.15 1.64 -16.20
C ASN A 121 2.69 1.23 -16.39
N GLN A 122 1.97 1.89 -17.30
CA GLN A 122 0.57 1.57 -17.60
C GLN A 122 0.40 0.16 -18.18
N VAL A 123 1.36 -0.32 -18.97
CA VAL A 123 1.35 -1.68 -19.53
C VAL A 123 1.59 -2.76 -18.45
N LYS A 124 2.27 -2.42 -17.36
CA LYS A 124 2.65 -3.37 -16.29
C LYS A 124 1.62 -3.48 -15.16
N ALA A 125 0.79 -2.44 -15.00
CA ALA A 125 -0.24 -2.35 -13.97
C ALA A 125 -1.41 -3.29 -14.26
#